data_AF-A0A917E8Z2-F1
#
_entry.id   AF-A0A917E8Z2-F1
#
_cell.length_a   1.000
_cell.length_b   1.000
_cell.length_c   1.000
_cell.angle_alpha   90.00
_cell.angle_beta   90.00
_cell.angle_gamma   90.00
#
_symmetry.space_group_name_H-M   'P 1'
#
loop_
_entity.id
_entity.type
_entity.pdbx_description
1 polymer ?
#
loop_
_entity_poly.entity_id
_entity_poly.type
_entity_poly.pdbx_seq_one_letter_code
_entity_poly.pdbx_strand_id
1 'polypeptide(L)'
;MILHVTLTAMMPHMRDATIECLHAGPGQRLAPGSRLLDFSVDLGASFAQDCPPISFHRMVLREPVFLRRLDVAAGDRRDVGALLALLSTEPEEDLSAPPARPARLSSAAIMHHAEMWTGGLR
;
A
#
# COMPACT_ATOMS: atom_id res chain seq x y z
N MET A 1 -12.46 -4.25 -15.41
CA MET A 1 -12.63 -2.88 -14.92
C MET A 1 -11.34 -2.36 -14.28
N ILE A 2 -10.99 -1.08 -14.45
CA ILE A 2 -9.86 -0.44 -13.72
C ILE A 2 -10.26 -0.14 -12.27
N LEU A 3 -9.36 -0.46 -11.35
CA LEU A 3 -9.46 -0.22 -9.91
C LEU A 3 -8.30 0.68 -9.46
N HIS A 4 -8.50 1.42 -8.37
CA HIS A 4 -7.45 2.23 -7.77
C HIS A 4 -7.14 1.80 -6.33
N VAL A 5 -5.89 2.03 -5.92
CA VAL A 5 -5.44 1.92 -4.54
C VAL A 5 -4.98 3.29 -4.08
N THR A 6 -5.56 3.78 -3.00
CA THR A 6 -5.17 5.04 -2.35
C THR A 6 -4.69 4.77 -0.94
N LEU A 7 -3.83 5.64 -0.42
CA LEU A 7 -3.45 5.61 0.99
C LEU A 7 -4.63 6.03 1.87
N THR A 8 -5.28 5.09 2.52
CA THR A 8 -6.37 5.39 3.47
C THR A 8 -5.79 5.69 4.85
N ALA A 9 -6.33 6.70 5.53
CA ALA A 9 -5.99 6.96 6.93
C ALA A 9 -6.35 5.74 7.80
N MET A 10 -5.37 5.23 8.54
CA MET A 10 -5.57 4.09 9.45
C MET A 10 -5.88 4.51 10.89
N MET A 11 -5.55 5.75 11.24
CA MET A 11 -5.76 6.29 12.58
C MET A 11 -6.00 7.80 12.53
N PRO A 12 -6.66 8.36 13.56
CA PRO A 12 -6.81 9.80 13.69
C PRO A 12 -5.46 10.50 13.60
N HIS A 13 -5.42 11.65 12.91
CA HIS A 13 -4.22 12.48 12.74
C HIS A 13 -3.11 11.92 11.85
N MET A 14 -3.27 10.72 11.26
CA MET A 14 -2.41 10.28 10.16
C MET A 14 -2.55 11.25 8.98
N ARG A 15 -1.45 11.90 8.59
CA ARG A 15 -1.39 12.79 7.43
C ARG A 15 -0.70 12.16 6.24
N ASP A 16 0.28 11.32 6.51
CA ASP A 16 1.13 10.70 5.52
C ASP A 16 1.67 9.36 6.03
N ALA A 17 2.29 8.61 5.12
CA ALA A 17 3.02 7.37 5.41
C ALA A 17 4.27 7.27 4.54
N THR A 18 5.26 6.53 5.02
CA THR A 18 6.45 6.13 4.25
C THR A 18 6.25 4.71 3.73
N ILE A 19 6.42 4.50 2.43
CA ILE A 19 6.40 3.17 1.81
C ILE A 19 7.70 2.46 2.16
N GLU A 20 7.61 1.33 2.85
CA GLU A 20 8.79 0.60 3.34
C GLU A 20 9.20 -0.52 2.38
N CYS A 21 8.21 -1.25 1.85
CA CYS A 21 8.47 -2.42 1.03
C CYS A 21 7.36 -2.65 0.01
N LEU A 22 7.74 -3.09 -1.19
CA LEU A 22 6.84 -3.50 -2.25
C LEU A 22 6.92 -5.01 -2.42
N HIS A 23 5.78 -5.70 -2.35
CA HIS A 23 5.69 -7.16 -2.45
C HIS A 23 5.26 -7.63 -3.84
N ALA A 24 4.88 -6.70 -4.73
CA ALA A 24 4.41 -6.99 -6.07
C ALA A 24 4.88 -5.93 -7.08
N GLY A 25 5.01 -6.34 -8.34
CA GLY A 25 5.40 -5.47 -9.45
C GLY A 25 4.34 -5.37 -10.55
N PRO A 26 4.36 -4.31 -11.39
CA PRO A 26 3.49 -4.19 -12.55
C PRO A 26 3.52 -5.43 -13.46
N GLY A 27 2.37 -5.79 -14.02
CA GLY A 27 2.17 -6.97 -14.85
C GLY A 27 1.81 -8.26 -14.09
N GLN A 28 1.98 -8.28 -12.76
CA GLN A 28 1.69 -9.48 -11.97
C GLN A 28 0.19 -9.69 -11.72
N ARG A 29 -0.25 -10.94 -11.80
CA ARG A 29 -1.56 -11.37 -11.29
C ARG A 29 -1.45 -11.65 -9.79
N LEU A 30 -2.32 -11.01 -9.01
CA LEU A 30 -2.35 -11.12 -7.56
C LEU A 30 -3.66 -11.80 -7.11
N ALA A 31 -3.53 -12.74 -6.19
CA ALA A 31 -4.66 -13.46 -5.62
C ALA A 31 -5.19 -12.75 -4.35
N PRO A 32 -6.41 -13.05 -3.89
CA PRO A 32 -6.84 -12.66 -2.55
C PRO A 32 -5.83 -13.16 -1.51
N GLY A 33 -5.45 -12.31 -0.56
CA GLY A 33 -4.41 -12.57 0.43
C GLY A 33 -3.00 -12.17 -0.01
N SER A 34 -2.79 -11.81 -1.28
CA SER A 34 -1.50 -11.27 -1.73
C SER A 34 -1.19 -9.95 -1.03
N ARG A 35 0.06 -9.82 -0.59
CA ARG A 35 0.60 -8.59 0.01
C ARG A 35 0.90 -7.62 -1.14
N LEU A 36 0.50 -6.37 -0.99
CA LEU A 36 0.80 -5.34 -1.98
C LEU A 36 2.06 -4.58 -1.58
N LEU A 37 2.02 -3.94 -0.41
CA LEU A 37 3.09 -3.13 0.14
C LEU A 37 3.02 -3.08 1.66
N ASP A 38 4.14 -2.72 2.27
CA ASP A 38 4.23 -2.34 3.68
C ASP A 38 4.57 -0.84 3.77
N PHE A 39 4.05 -0.19 4.80
CA PHE A 39 4.29 1.23 5.06
C PHE A 39 4.38 1.51 6.55
N SER A 40 5.04 2.60 6.89
CA SER A 40 5.15 3.11 8.25
C SER A 40 4.43 4.45 8.38
N VAL A 41 3.96 4.75 9.58
CA VAL A 41 3.33 6.02 9.96
C VAL A 41 4.04 6.54 11.19
N ASP A 42 4.59 7.76 11.09
CA ASP A 42 5.17 8.49 12.21
C ASP A 42 4.10 9.28 12.97
N LEU A 43 3.98 8.99 14.26
CA LEU A 43 3.04 9.52 15.24
C LEU A 43 3.71 10.47 16.22
N GLY A 44 5.01 10.73 16.07
CA GLY A 44 5.81 11.53 17.00
C GLY A 44 5.28 12.96 17.20
N ALA A 45 4.53 13.50 16.25
CA ALA A 45 3.90 14.82 16.38
C ALA A 45 2.60 14.82 17.22
N SER A 46 2.02 13.65 17.52
CA SER A 46 0.67 13.53 18.12
C SER A 46 0.64 12.85 19.50
N PHE A 47 1.69 12.14 19.90
CA PHE A 47 1.74 11.45 21.20
C PHE A 47 3.08 11.62 21.89
N ALA A 48 3.11 12.49 22.89
CA ALA A 48 4.22 12.64 23.81
C ALA A 48 4.02 11.72 25.02
N GLN A 49 4.17 10.39 24.91
CA GLN A 49 4.41 9.45 26.03
C GLN A 49 4.79 8.05 25.47
N ASP A 50 6.03 7.60 25.71
CA ASP A 50 6.57 6.22 25.83
C ASP A 50 6.16 5.05 24.87
N CYS A 51 5.47 5.28 23.75
CA CYS A 51 5.38 4.29 22.66
C CYS A 51 6.32 4.65 21.51
N PRO A 52 6.86 3.67 20.74
CA PRO A 52 7.64 3.97 19.55
C PRO A 52 6.80 4.88 18.64
N PRO A 53 7.34 6.02 18.18
CA PRO A 53 6.54 6.96 17.42
C PRO A 53 6.12 6.39 16.07
N ILE A 54 6.69 5.26 15.63
CA ILE A 54 6.45 4.70 14.30
C ILE A 54 5.63 3.42 14.42
N SER A 55 4.51 3.37 13.70
CA SER A 55 3.69 2.16 13.53
C SER A 55 3.85 1.61 12.11
N PHE A 56 3.86 0.29 11.96
CA PHE A 56 4.07 -0.38 10.68
C PHE A 56 2.83 -1.16 10.28
N HIS A 57 2.50 -1.10 8.98
CA HIS A 57 1.27 -1.64 8.43
C HIS A 57 1.53 -2.33 7.10
N ARG A 58 0.70 -3.31 6.78
CA ARG A 58 0.71 -4.06 5.53
C ARG A 58 -0.62 -3.95 4.82
N MET A 59 -0.60 -3.63 3.53
CA MET A 59 -1.78 -3.71 2.66
C MET A 59 -1.89 -5.09 2.01
N VAL A 60 -3.06 -5.70 2.14
CA VAL A 60 -3.38 -7.03 1.62
C VAL A 60 -4.59 -6.95 0.71
N LEU A 61 -4.51 -7.55 -0.47
CA LEU A 61 -5.61 -7.64 -1.43
C LEU A 61 -6.69 -8.61 -0.93
N ARG A 62 -7.95 -8.25 -1.12
CA ARG A 62 -9.11 -9.10 -0.81
C ARG A 62 -9.86 -9.61 -2.04
N GLU A 63 -9.39 -9.27 -3.23
CA GLU A 63 -9.96 -9.68 -4.50
C GLU A 63 -8.84 -9.98 -5.51
N PRO A 64 -9.07 -10.89 -6.48
CA PRO A 64 -8.08 -11.16 -7.53
C PRO A 64 -7.98 -9.98 -8.49
N VAL A 65 -6.76 -9.60 -8.85
CA VAL A 65 -6.46 -8.44 -9.70
C VAL A 65 -5.19 -8.65 -10.51
N PHE A 66 -5.00 -7.83 -11.52
CA PHE A 66 -3.71 -7.61 -12.16
C PHE A 66 -3.16 -6.25 -11.69
N LEU A 67 -1.94 -6.23 -11.16
CA LEU A 67 -1.25 -4.98 -10.85
C LEU A 67 -0.77 -4.36 -12.16
N ARG A 68 -1.30 -3.19 -12.52
CA ARG A 68 -1.01 -2.58 -13.83
C ARG A 68 -0.05 -1.42 -13.75
N ARG A 69 -0.15 -0.63 -12.69
CA ARG A 69 0.75 0.48 -12.41
C ARG A 69 0.97 0.62 -10.92
N LEU A 70 2.19 0.94 -10.53
CA LEU A 70 2.56 1.29 -9.18
C LEU A 70 3.20 2.68 -9.24
N ASP A 71 2.61 3.64 -8.53
CA ASP A 71 3.02 5.06 -8.56
C ASP A 71 3.90 5.43 -7.36
N VAL A 72 4.48 4.41 -6.70
CA VAL A 72 5.31 4.52 -5.51
C VAL A 72 6.53 3.61 -5.58
N ALA A 73 7.60 4.02 -4.92
CA ALA A 73 8.79 3.22 -4.64
C ALA A 73 9.00 3.05 -3.12
N ALA A 74 9.84 2.09 -2.72
CA ALA A 74 10.30 2.03 -1.34
C ALA A 74 11.09 3.30 -0.97
N GLY A 75 10.82 3.85 0.21
CA GLY A 75 11.30 5.15 0.68
C GLY A 75 10.38 6.33 0.35
N ASP A 76 9.39 6.16 -0.53
CA ASP A 76 8.47 7.26 -0.86
C ASP A 76 7.59 7.65 0.31
N ARG A 77 7.44 8.96 0.54
CA ARG A 77 6.44 9.51 1.45
C ARG A 77 5.19 9.91 0.68
N ARG A 78 4.01 9.51 1.16
CA ARG A 78 2.73 9.79 0.51
C ARG A 78 1.68 10.29 1.49
N ASP A 79 0.95 11.32 1.07
CA ASP A 79 -0.16 11.86 1.84
C ASP A 79 -1.36 10.91 1.83
N VAL A 80 -2.17 10.95 2.87
CA VAL A 80 -3.47 10.28 2.89
C VAL A 80 -4.31 10.75 1.70
N GLY A 81 -4.91 9.80 1.00
CA GLY A 81 -5.67 10.02 -0.24
C GLY A 81 -4.81 9.94 -1.51
N ALA A 82 -3.48 9.90 -1.40
CA ALA A 82 -2.62 9.75 -2.57
C ALA A 82 -2.86 8.41 -3.27
N LEU A 83 -2.87 8.45 -4.60
CA LEU A 83 -2.90 7.26 -5.45
C LEU A 83 -1.58 6.49 -5.32
N LEU A 84 -1.66 5.20 -5.05
CA LEU A 84 -0.51 4.31 -4.90
C LEU A 84 -0.39 3.34 -6.08
N ALA A 85 -1.51 2.86 -6.61
CA ALA A 85 -1.51 1.87 -7.68
C ALA A 85 -2.79 1.92 -8.52
N LEU A 86 -2.67 1.45 -9.76
CA LEU A 86 -3.79 1.06 -10.61
C LEU A 86 -3.77 -0.45 -10.82
N LEU A 87 -4.95 -1.04 -10.69
CA LEU A 87 -5.18 -2.47 -10.89
C LEU A 87 -6.26 -2.66 -11.96
N SER A 88 -6.36 -3.87 -12.47
CA SER A 88 -7.44 -4.27 -13.38
C SER A 88 -7.97 -5.65 -13.02
N THR A 89 -9.19 -5.96 -13.44
CA THR A 89 -9.75 -7.31 -13.26
C THR A 89 -9.31 -8.24 -14.39
N GLU A 90 -8.99 -7.68 -15.56
CA GLU A 90 -8.46 -8.39 -16.73
C GLU A 90 -7.06 -7.89 -17.11
N PRO A 91 -6.21 -8.69 -17.78
CA PRO A 91 -4.79 -8.37 -18.00
C PRO A 91 -4.52 -7.26 -19.02
N GLU A 92 -5.45 -6.96 -19.92
CA GLU A 92 -5.24 -6.05 -21.07
C GLU A 92 -6.15 -4.82 -21.07
N GLU A 93 -6.75 -4.51 -19.93
CA GLU A 93 -7.61 -3.33 -19.84
C GLU A 93 -6.84 -2.02 -20.06
N ASP A 94 -7.52 -1.07 -20.71
CA ASP A 94 -7.01 0.27 -21.00
C ASP A 94 -6.88 1.09 -19.70
N LEU A 95 -5.66 1.54 -19.41
CA LEU A 95 -5.33 2.34 -18.23
C LEU A 95 -5.72 3.81 -18.38
N SER A 96 -6.09 4.27 -19.58
CA SER A 96 -6.64 5.60 -19.80
C SER A 96 -8.10 5.72 -19.35
N ALA A 97 -8.78 4.59 -19.18
CA ALA A 97 -10.13 4.55 -18.65
C ALA A 97 -10.16 5.03 -17.18
N PRO A 98 -11.18 5.80 -16.77
CA PRO A 98 -11.30 6.23 -15.39
C PRO A 98 -11.43 5.03 -14.45
N PRO A 99 -10.74 5.02 -13.28
CA PRO A 99 -10.92 3.98 -12.29
C PRO A 99 -12.37 3.90 -11.81
N ALA A 100 -13.00 2.74 -11.92
CA ALA A 100 -14.41 2.59 -11.62
C ALA A 100 -14.70 2.62 -10.11
N ARG A 101 -13.78 2.05 -9.30
CA ARG A 101 -13.91 2.00 -7.83
C ARG A 101 -12.57 1.72 -7.13
N PRO A 102 -12.48 1.91 -5.80
CA PRO A 102 -11.36 1.42 -5.02
C PRO A 102 -11.26 -0.11 -5.05
N ALA A 103 -10.03 -0.62 -4.98
CA ALA A 103 -9.76 -2.03 -4.74
C ALA A 103 -10.13 -2.43 -3.30
N ARG A 104 -10.61 -3.66 -3.11
CA ARG A 104 -10.89 -4.22 -1.79
C ARG A 104 -9.59 -4.62 -1.12
N LEU A 105 -9.25 -3.88 -0.07
CA LEU A 105 -8.02 -4.06 0.69
C LEU A 105 -8.34 -4.33 2.17
N SER A 106 -7.42 -5.00 2.84
CA SER A 106 -7.28 -4.99 4.29
C SER A 106 -5.94 -4.38 4.64
N SER A 107 -5.89 -3.65 5.76
CA SER A 107 -4.64 -3.24 6.38
C SER A 107 -4.45 -4.00 7.69
N ALA A 108 -3.23 -4.46 7.95
CA ALA A 108 -2.87 -5.13 9.19
C ALA A 108 -1.65 -4.45 9.81
N ALA A 109 -1.71 -4.15 11.11
CA ALA A 109 -0.53 -3.73 11.85
C ALA A 109 0.47 -4.90 11.93
N ILE A 110 1.75 -4.61 11.73
CA ILE A 110 2.84 -5.60 11.75
C ILE A 110 3.94 -5.17 12.72
N MET A 111 4.65 -6.14 13.28
CA MET A 111 5.87 -5.85 14.03
C MET A 111 7.00 -5.58 13.04
N HIS A 112 7.74 -4.49 13.25
CA HIS A 112 8.96 -4.23 12.50
C HIS A 112 10.06 -5.17 12.98
N HIS A 113 10.69 -5.87 12.04
CA HIS A 113 11.90 -6.62 12.26
C HIS A 113 12.84 -6.27 11.11
N ALA A 114 14.00 -5.67 11.41
CA ALA A 114 14.91 -5.12 10.39
C ALA A 114 15.32 -6.17 9.32
N GLU A 115 15.26 -7.45 9.67
CA GLU A 115 15.59 -8.58 8.77
C GLU A 115 14.39 -9.08 7.92
N MET A 116 13.16 -8.66 8.19
CA MET A 116 11.95 -9.14 7.49
C MET A 116 11.71 -8.50 6.11
N TRP A 117 12.35 -7.37 5.78
CA TRP A 117 12.15 -6.69 4.50
C TRP A 117 13.19 -7.01 3.42
N THR A 118 13.95 -8.09 3.60
CA THR A 118 14.99 -8.56 2.68
C THR A 118 14.45 -9.10 1.33
N GLY A 119 13.14 -9.06 1.10
CA GLY A 119 12.48 -9.55 -0.12
C GLY A 119 12.06 -8.48 -1.15
N GLY A 120 12.56 -7.24 -1.04
CA GLY A 120 12.24 -6.19 -2.00
C GLY A 120 12.67 -6.58 -3.42
N LEU A 121 11.76 -6.42 -4.39
CA LEU A 121 12.10 -6.46 -5.81
C LEU A 121 13.12 -5.34 -6.08
N ARG A 122 14.37 -5.73 -6.38
CA ARG A 122 15.40 -4.85 -6.93
C ARG A 122 15.19 -4.67 -8.43
#